data_AF-A0A2D8XMR0-F1
#
_entry.id   AF-A0A2D8XMR0-F1
#
_cell.length_a   1.000
_cell.length_b   1.000
_cell.length_c   1.000
_cell.angle_alpha   90.00
_cell.angle_beta   90.00
_cell.angle_gamma   90.00
#
_symmetry.space_group_name_H-M   'P 1'
#
loop_
_entity.id
_entity.type
_entity.pdbx_description
1 polymer ?
#
loop_
_entity_poly.entity_id
_entity_poly.type
_entity_poly.pdbx_seq_one_letter_code
_entity_poly.pdbx_strand_id
1 'polypeptide(L)'
;MNTLQDALNEEHFYICLKPEKVNGKWLGGIEITALVSDNHGLEPSELEEVLHVLHMICASVPLYETDKDVRDKAYKLVEKAFEETEPDAEYLFGDAYEEEESDTSPQLTYKGNVVKVDFGVKN
;
A
#
# COMPACT_ATOMS: atom_id res chain seq x y z
N MET A 1 -10.32 21.26 7.80
CA MET A 1 -9.62 20.18 8.52
C MET A 1 -10.54 18.99 8.43
N ASN A 2 -10.23 17.99 7.61
CA ASN A 2 -11.07 16.80 7.49
C ASN A 2 -10.92 16.01 8.79
N THR A 3 -12.04 15.72 9.45
CA THR A 3 -12.04 14.87 10.64
C THR A 3 -11.95 13.40 10.22
N LEU A 4 -11.64 12.50 11.16
CA LEU A 4 -11.63 11.05 10.88
C LEU A 4 -13.00 10.60 10.35
N GLN A 5 -14.09 11.18 10.88
CA GLN A 5 -15.45 10.88 10.42
C GLN A 5 -15.69 11.33 8.97
N ASP A 6 -15.11 12.46 8.56
CA ASP A 6 -15.24 12.95 7.17
C ASP A 6 -14.41 12.12 6.16
N ALA A 7 -13.44 11.35 6.63
CA ALA A 7 -12.58 10.49 5.81
C ALA A 7 -13.09 9.03 5.73
N LEU A 8 -14.03 8.66 6.62
CA LEU A 8 -14.66 7.35 6.62
C LEU A 8 -15.85 7.34 5.66
N ASN A 9 -15.77 6.52 4.62
CA ASN A 9 -16.78 6.29 3.60
C ASN A 9 -17.01 4.78 3.49
N GLU A 10 -18.27 4.37 3.35
CA GLU A 10 -18.66 2.96 3.22
C GLU A 10 -18.11 2.31 1.95
N GLU A 11 -17.82 3.08 0.90
CA GLU A 11 -17.23 2.58 -0.35
C GLU A 11 -15.70 2.37 -0.27
N HIS A 12 -15.07 2.83 0.82
CA HIS A 12 -13.62 2.74 0.98
C HIS A 12 -13.21 1.53 1.83
N PHE A 13 -12.00 1.04 1.55
CA PHE A 13 -11.37 -0.07 2.26
C PHE A 13 -10.25 0.48 3.14
N TYR A 14 -10.16 0.01 4.37
CA TYR A 14 -9.22 0.55 5.35
C TYR A 14 -8.27 -0.52 5.88
N ILE A 15 -7.00 -0.15 6.02
CA ILE A 15 -6.04 -0.91 6.81
C ILE A 15 -5.89 -0.19 8.15
N CYS A 16 -6.26 -0.86 9.23
CA CYS A 16 -5.99 -0.40 10.58
C CYS A 16 -4.69 -1.02 11.07
N LEU A 17 -3.75 -0.16 11.48
CA LEU A 17 -2.52 -0.58 12.15
C LEU A 17 -2.62 -0.21 13.63
N LYS A 18 -2.56 -1.21 14.49
CA LYS A 18 -2.66 -1.05 15.93
C LYS A 18 -1.37 -1.54 16.60
N PRO A 19 -0.51 -0.61 17.06
CA PRO A 19 0.71 -0.97 17.77
C PRO A 19 0.37 -1.63 19.11
N GLU A 20 1.04 -2.74 19.41
CA GLU A 20 0.91 -3.40 20.70
C GLU A 20 1.64 -2.61 21.77
N LYS A 21 0.89 -2.05 22.71
CA LYS A 21 1.42 -1.23 23.80
C LYS A 21 1.13 -1.85 25.15
N VAL A 22 2.15 -1.91 26.01
CA VAL A 22 2.01 -2.24 27.43
C VAL A 22 2.52 -1.07 28.25
N ASN A 23 1.69 -0.57 29.17
CA ASN A 23 1.98 0.61 29.99
C ASN A 23 2.41 1.85 29.15
N GLY A 24 1.76 2.04 27.99
CA GLY A 24 2.04 3.16 27.09
C GLY A 24 3.31 3.02 26.24
N LYS A 25 4.10 1.96 26.42
CA LYS A 25 5.28 1.68 25.60
C LYS A 25 4.95 0.68 24.51
N TRP A 26 5.35 1.00 23.28
CA TRP A 26 5.27 0.06 22.16
C TRP A 26 6.27 -1.08 22.37
N LEU A 27 5.81 -2.32 22.18
CA LEU A 27 6.62 -3.52 22.39
C LEU A 27 7.20 -4.10 21.09
N GLY A 28 6.99 -3.44 19.95
CA GLY A 28 7.43 -3.91 18.63
C GLY A 28 6.38 -4.76 17.91
N GLY A 29 5.34 -5.23 18.60
CA GLY A 29 4.20 -5.90 17.97
C GLY A 29 3.27 -4.93 17.25
N ILE A 30 2.66 -5.38 16.16
CA ILE A 30 1.65 -4.63 15.41
C ILE A 30 0.54 -5.57 14.95
N GLU A 31 -0.70 -5.19 15.22
CA GLU A 31 -1.90 -5.84 14.69
C GLU A 31 -2.32 -5.07 13.44
N ILE A 32 -2.48 -5.77 12.31
CA ILE A 32 -2.95 -5.19 11.05
C ILE A 32 -4.30 -5.81 10.72
N THR A 33 -5.30 -4.97 10.50
CA THR A 33 -6.68 -5.39 10.23
C THR A 33 -7.18 -4.74 8.94
N ALA A 34 -7.66 -5.57 8.02
CA ALA A 34 -8.46 -5.12 6.88
C ALA A 34 -9.89 -4.86 7.34
N LEU A 35 -10.40 -3.66 7.10
CA LEU A 35 -11.75 -3.26 7.43
C LEU A 35 -12.49 -2.93 6.13
N VAL A 36 -13.64 -3.58 5.95
CA VAL A 36 -14.53 -3.44 4.80
C VAL A 36 -15.94 -3.20 5.32
N SER A 37 -16.63 -2.24 4.72
CA SER A 37 -18.05 -1.99 5.01
C SER A 37 -18.92 -3.01 4.30
N ASP A 38 -20.04 -3.42 4.88
CA ASP A 38 -21.02 -4.27 4.18
C ASP A 38 -21.67 -3.58 2.96
N ASN A 39 -21.57 -2.25 2.87
CA ASN A 39 -22.12 -1.43 1.79
C ASN A 39 -21.02 -0.89 0.84
N HIS A 40 -19.99 -1.71 0.57
CA HIS A 40 -18.84 -1.32 -0.24
C HIS A 40 -19.11 -1.23 -1.75
N GLY A 41 -20.28 -1.69 -2.22
CA GLY A 41 -20.73 -1.52 -3.60
C GLY A 41 -20.00 -2.32 -4.68
N LEU A 42 -19.18 -3.31 -4.30
CA LEU A 42 -18.46 -4.19 -5.23
C LEU A 42 -19.18 -5.53 -5.40
N GLU A 43 -19.02 -6.15 -6.56
CA GLU A 43 -19.42 -7.54 -6.77
C GLU A 43 -18.48 -8.50 -6.02
N PRO A 44 -18.92 -9.74 -5.70
CA PRO A 44 -18.12 -10.66 -4.90
C PRO A 44 -16.71 -10.96 -5.43
N SER A 45 -16.53 -11.04 -6.75
CA SER A 45 -15.22 -11.29 -7.35
C SER A 45 -14.28 -10.08 -7.22
N GLU A 46 -14.81 -8.86 -7.36
CA GLU A 46 -14.04 -7.63 -7.20
C GLU A 46 -13.64 -7.43 -5.73
N LEU A 47 -14.54 -7.75 -4.81
CA LEU A 47 -14.25 -7.77 -3.38
C LEU A 47 -13.10 -8.74 -3.04
N GLU A 48 -13.12 -9.95 -3.63
CA GLU A 48 -12.07 -10.95 -3.41
C GLU A 48 -10.70 -10.43 -3.85
N GLU A 49 -10.62 -9.76 -5.00
CA GLU A 49 -9.37 -9.17 -5.49
C GLU A 49 -8.84 -8.07 -4.56
N VAL A 50 -9.71 -7.17 -4.09
CA VAL A 50 -9.32 -6.10 -3.15
C VAL A 50 -8.86 -6.70 -1.81
N LEU A 51 -9.60 -7.67 -1.28
CA LEU A 51 -9.21 -8.39 -0.06
C LEU A 51 -7.87 -9.12 -0.23
N HIS A 52 -7.61 -9.69 -1.41
CA HIS A 52 -6.33 -10.32 -1.71
C HIS A 52 -5.17 -9.32 -1.61
N VAL A 53 -5.33 -8.11 -2.15
CA VAL A 53 -4.33 -7.03 -2.01
C VAL A 53 -4.09 -6.66 -0.54
N LEU A 54 -5.17 -6.52 0.26
CA LEU A 54 -5.06 -6.23 1.69
C LEU A 54 -4.32 -7.36 2.43
N HIS A 55 -4.60 -8.62 2.10
CA HIS A 55 -3.88 -9.77 2.66
C HIS A 55 -2.41 -9.81 2.25
N MET A 56 -2.07 -9.44 1.01
CA MET A 56 -0.67 -9.33 0.57
C MET A 56 0.09 -8.28 1.39
N ILE A 57 -0.54 -7.14 1.69
CA ILE A 57 0.06 -6.12 2.57
C ILE A 57 0.33 -6.70 3.95
N CYS A 58 -0.65 -7.39 4.55
CA CYS A 58 -0.47 -8.06 5.84
C CYS A 58 0.66 -9.12 5.80
N ALA A 59 0.72 -9.91 4.73
CA ALA A 59 1.73 -10.95 4.54
C ALA A 59 3.14 -10.40 4.25
N SER A 60 3.25 -9.16 3.78
CA SER A 60 4.54 -8.52 3.54
C SER A 60 5.33 -8.27 4.83
N VAL A 61 4.65 -8.03 5.96
CA VAL A 61 5.31 -7.76 7.24
C VAL A 61 6.21 -8.91 7.71
N PRO A 62 5.73 -10.16 7.84
CA PRO A 62 6.62 -11.27 8.21
C PRO A 62 7.68 -11.52 7.14
N LEU A 63 7.43 -11.21 5.86
CA LEU A 63 8.45 -11.30 4.82
C LEU A 63 9.60 -10.32 5.07
N TYR A 64 9.30 -9.07 5.44
CA TYR A 64 10.33 -8.07 5.78
C TYR A 64 11.12 -8.42 7.06
N GLU A 65 10.49 -9.12 8.01
CA GLU A 65 11.17 -9.56 9.23
C GLU A 65 12.10 -10.76 8.98
N THR A 66 11.70 -11.64 8.05
CA THR A 66 12.43 -12.89 7.78
C THR A 66 13.49 -12.75 6.67
N ASP A 67 13.29 -11.83 5.73
CA ASP A 67 14.18 -11.59 4.59
C ASP A 67 14.68 -10.14 4.58
N LYS A 68 15.97 -9.98 4.92
CA LYS A 68 16.63 -8.68 4.97
C LYS A 68 16.73 -8.03 3.58
N ASP A 69 16.97 -8.79 2.52
CA ASP A 69 17.18 -8.22 1.20
C ASP A 69 15.86 -7.65 0.66
N VAL A 70 14.75 -8.35 0.90
CA VAL A 70 13.40 -7.86 0.56
C VAL A 70 13.07 -6.60 1.36
N ARG A 71 13.35 -6.59 2.67
CA ARG A 71 13.14 -5.40 3.51
C ARG A 71 13.96 -4.22 3.03
N ASP A 72 15.25 -4.43 2.75
CA ASP A 72 16.16 -3.36 2.35
C ASP A 72 15.76 -2.78 0.97
N LYS A 73 15.22 -3.62 0.07
CA LYS A 73 14.61 -3.15 -1.19
C LYS A 73 13.36 -2.30 -0.94
N ALA A 74 12.42 -2.78 -0.11
CA ALA A 74 11.21 -2.05 0.23
C ALA A 74 11.52 -0.70 0.90
N TYR A 75 12.51 -0.68 1.81
CA TYR A 75 12.98 0.53 2.48
C TYR A 75 13.52 1.57 1.49
N LYS A 76 14.35 1.16 0.52
CA LYS A 76 14.85 2.05 -0.53
C LYS A 76 13.75 2.63 -1.41
N LEU A 77 12.72 1.85 -1.73
CA LEU A 77 11.56 2.35 -2.49
C LEU A 77 10.84 3.46 -1.73
N VAL A 78 10.71 3.30 -0.41
CA VAL A 78 10.12 4.31 0.47
C VAL A 78 11.00 5.56 0.54
N GLU A 79 12.32 5.44 0.72
CA GLU A 79 13.23 6.59 0.73
C GLU A 79 13.16 7.41 -0.56
N LYS A 80 13.25 6.74 -1.72
CA LYS A 80 13.13 7.41 -3.02
C LYS A 80 11.80 8.13 -3.19
N ALA A 81 10.69 7.51 -2.82
CA ALA A 81 9.38 8.15 -2.90
C ALA A 81 9.27 9.43 -2.04
N PHE A 82 10.01 9.51 -0.93
CA PHE A 82 10.07 10.74 -0.12
C PHE A 82 11.04 11.78 -0.69
N GLU A 83 12.13 11.37 -1.34
CA GLU A 83 13.07 12.26 -2.03
C GLU A 83 12.43 12.90 -3.28
N GLU A 84 11.62 12.15 -4.02
CA GLU A 84 10.94 12.56 -5.25
C GLU A 84 9.66 13.39 -5.00
N THR A 85 9.27 13.63 -3.75
CA THR A 85 8.18 14.59 -3.43
C THR A 85 8.56 16.07 -3.62
N GLU A 86 9.77 16.37 -4.13
CA GLU A 86 10.12 17.65 -4.74
C GLU A 86 9.70 17.69 -6.24
N PRO A 87 9.36 18.86 -6.82
CA PRO A 87 8.29 19.03 -7.82
C PRO A 87 8.38 18.34 -9.20
N ASP A 88 9.41 17.54 -9.51
CA ASP A 88 9.68 17.04 -10.86
C ASP A 88 9.99 15.52 -10.88
N ALA A 89 9.09 14.67 -10.35
CA ALA A 89 9.29 13.22 -10.34
C ALA A 89 8.93 12.56 -11.68
N GLU A 90 9.97 12.23 -12.44
CA GLU A 90 9.98 11.45 -13.67
C GLU A 90 10.19 9.95 -13.33
N TYR A 91 9.24 9.09 -13.73
CA TYR A 91 9.22 7.61 -13.81
C TYR A 91 9.89 6.73 -12.73
N LEU A 92 9.04 5.96 -12.01
CA LEU A 92 9.39 4.95 -10.97
C LEU A 92 9.91 3.60 -11.46
N PHE A 93 10.27 3.46 -12.74
CA PHE A 93 10.88 2.24 -13.28
C PHE A 93 12.17 2.57 -14.00
N GLY A 94 13.14 3.11 -13.26
CA GLY A 94 14.49 3.40 -13.74
C GLY A 94 15.52 2.44 -13.15
N ASP A 95 15.99 1.54 -14.02
CA ASP A 95 17.22 0.75 -13.99
C ASP A 95 17.27 -0.55 -13.17
N ALA A 96 17.42 -1.65 -13.93
CA ALA A 96 17.83 -3.02 -13.57
C ALA A 96 16.74 -4.08 -13.34
N TYR A 97 15.76 -4.19 -14.25
CA TYR A 97 15.18 -5.48 -14.64
C TYR A 97 14.92 -5.45 -16.16
N GLU A 98 15.78 -6.10 -16.94
CA GLU A 98 15.47 -6.42 -18.35
C GLU A 98 14.47 -7.57 -18.35
N GLU A 99 13.17 -7.26 -18.31
CA GLU A 99 12.15 -8.14 -18.83
C GLU A 99 11.27 -7.36 -19.82
N GLU A 100 11.02 -8.02 -20.95
CA GLU A 100 10.44 -7.52 -22.20
C GLU A 100 9.24 -6.59 -22.01
N GLU A 101 9.19 -5.54 -22.84
CA GLU A 101 8.10 -4.56 -22.93
C GLU A 101 6.73 -5.25 -22.94
N SER A 102 6.02 -5.17 -21.81
CA SER A 102 4.56 -5.23 -21.81
C SER A 102 4.04 -3.85 -21.45
N ASP A 103 3.15 -3.33 -22.29
CA ASP A 103 2.56 -1.99 -22.25
C ASP A 103 1.57 -1.80 -21.08
N THR A 104 1.81 -2.48 -19.95
CA THR A 104 0.90 -2.55 -18.79
C THR A 104 1.66 -2.44 -17.46
N SER A 105 2.68 -1.58 -17.40
CA SER A 105 3.32 -1.27 -16.12
C SER A 105 2.41 -0.34 -15.30
N PRO A 106 2.03 -0.72 -14.07
CA PRO A 106 1.14 0.07 -13.23
C PRO A 106 1.75 1.44 -12.93
N GLN A 107 0.99 2.51 -13.17
CA GLN A 107 1.40 3.88 -12.92
C GLN A 107 1.16 4.23 -11.45
N LEU A 108 2.21 4.65 -10.76
CA LEU A 108 2.16 5.03 -9.35
C LEU A 108 2.17 6.56 -9.24
N THR A 109 1.21 7.13 -8.50
CA THR A 109 1.21 8.56 -8.14
C THR A 109 1.27 8.69 -6.63
N TYR A 110 2.25 9.46 -6.14
CA TYR A 110 2.41 9.73 -4.71
C TYR A 110 1.83 11.10 -4.34
N LYS A 111 1.03 11.14 -3.27
CA LYS A 111 0.58 12.38 -2.63
C LYS A 111 0.73 12.25 -1.11
N GLY A 112 1.93 12.57 -0.60
CA GLY A 112 2.27 12.33 0.80
C GLY A 112 2.25 10.83 1.13
N ASN A 113 1.42 10.41 2.07
CA ASN A 113 1.24 9.00 2.44
C ASN A 113 0.20 8.24 1.60
N VAL A 114 -0.32 8.85 0.53
CA VAL A 114 -1.27 8.22 -0.38
C VAL A 114 -0.52 7.77 -1.64
N VAL A 115 -0.58 6.47 -1.91
CA VAL A 115 -0.11 5.88 -3.16
C VAL A 115 -1.34 5.55 -3.99
N LYS A 116 -1.49 6.19 -5.15
CA LYS A 116 -2.49 5.79 -6.14
C LYS A 116 -1.79 4.88 -7.14
N VAL A 117 -2.31 3.67 -7.31
CA VAL A 117 -1.87 2.73 -8.34
C VAL A 117 -2.93 2.71 -9.44
N ASP A 118 -2.53 2.99 -10.67
CA ASP A 118 -3.37 2.85 -11.86
C ASP A 118 -2.82 1.70 -12.70
N PHE A 119 -3.62 0.65 -12.88
CA PHE A 119 -3.19 -0.54 -13.62
C PHE A 119 -3.39 -0.42 -15.14
N GLY A 120 -3.96 0.70 -15.63
CA GLY A 120 -4.35 0.87 -17.02
C GLY A 120 -5.52 -0.04 -17.38
N VAL A 121 -6.66 0.53 -17.79
CA VAL A 121 -7.81 -0.28 -18.21
C VAL A 121 -7.46 -1.02 -19.50
N LYS A 122 -7.42 -2.36 -19.46
CA LYS A 122 -7.46 -3.19 -20.66
C LYS A 122 -8.86 -3.07 -21.28
N ASN A 123 -8.99 -2.29 -22.35
CA ASN A 123 -10.09 -2.45 -23.30
C ASN A 123 -9.82 -3.62 -24.24
#